data_AF-A0A2S6VI70-F1
#
_entry.id   AF-A0A2S6VI70-F1
#
_cell.length_a   1.000
_cell.length_b   1.000
_cell.length_c   1.000
_cell.angle_alpha   90.00
_cell.angle_beta   90.00
_cell.angle_gamma   90.00
#
_symmetry.space_group_name_H-M   'P 1'
#
loop_
_entity.id
_entity.type
_entity.pdbx_description
1 polymer ?
#
loop_
_entity_poly.entity_id
_entity_poly.type
_entity_poly.pdbx_seq_one_letter_code
_entity_poly.pdbx_strand_id
1 'polypeptide(L)'
;MQQSLKFLSQSRWQDIVEIVSVLSAISGSIASVVTQQALFASIPLSLAVALNLANRKQILNEVKHQQSTILHITRENNETQAHISTLTQQLVEVQQQTTTLSQGTNNLQNYTQSLHNEQAKIAQIVSDLQEIENCNQDIRTNPKAENYYNRGSIYQRLGNLQAAIKDYTEAILINPSYAQAYYNRSLIHAELGDKRAALADLREATKFFFEDGNIAGYQAARDFSKKCHDLSLQTKTNNEEKLSVGCLFS
;
A
#
# COMPACT_ATOMS: atom_id res chain seq x y z
N MET A 1 -34.54 -22.96 -21.93
CA MET A 1 -35.75 -23.24 -21.12
C MET A 1 -36.89 -22.28 -21.46
N GLN A 2 -37.10 -22.03 -22.76
CA GLN A 2 -38.28 -21.36 -23.34
C GLN A 2 -39.49 -22.31 -23.46
N GLN A 3 -39.44 -23.46 -22.76
CA GLN A 3 -40.48 -24.50 -22.78
C GLN A 3 -41.53 -24.33 -21.66
N SER A 4 -41.26 -23.51 -20.64
CA SER A 4 -42.25 -23.15 -19.60
C SER A 4 -43.14 -21.97 -20.01
N LEU A 5 -42.69 -21.10 -20.91
CA LEU A 5 -43.48 -19.96 -21.40
C LEU A 5 -44.48 -20.34 -22.50
N LYS A 6 -44.31 -21.49 -23.17
CA LYS A 6 -45.32 -22.04 -24.10
C LYS A 6 -46.55 -22.58 -23.38
N PHE A 7 -46.39 -23.05 -22.13
CA PHE A 7 -47.48 -23.63 -21.34
C PHE A 7 -48.46 -22.59 -20.79
N LEU A 8 -48.05 -21.32 -20.65
CA LEU A 8 -48.93 -20.23 -20.20
C LEU A 8 -49.67 -19.50 -21.33
N SER A 9 -49.29 -19.74 -22.60
CA SER A 9 -49.98 -19.16 -23.76
C SER A 9 -51.12 -20.02 -24.30
N GLN A 10 -51.12 -21.33 -24.01
CA GLN A 10 -52.05 -22.29 -24.60
C GLN A 10 -53.29 -22.57 -23.74
N SER A 11 -53.20 -22.40 -22.41
CA SER A 11 -54.33 -22.63 -21.50
C SER A 11 -55.36 -21.48 -21.51
N ARG A 12 -54.96 -20.27 -21.89
CA ARG A 12 -55.85 -19.09 -21.88
C ARG A 12 -56.66 -18.90 -23.17
N TRP A 13 -56.27 -19.58 -24.26
CA TRP A 13 -57.06 -19.56 -25.50
C TRP A 13 -58.38 -20.32 -25.35
N GLN A 14 -58.41 -21.37 -24.51
CA GLN A 14 -59.67 -22.05 -24.19
C GLN A 14 -60.58 -21.17 -23.33
N ASP A 15 -60.03 -20.43 -22.35
CA ASP A 15 -60.80 -19.47 -21.55
C ASP A 15 -61.36 -18.32 -22.40
N ILE A 16 -60.58 -17.82 -23.38
CA ILE A 16 -61.03 -16.79 -24.33
C ILE A 16 -62.10 -17.33 -25.27
N VAL A 17 -61.98 -18.58 -25.72
CA VAL A 17 -63.00 -19.26 -26.56
C VAL A 17 -64.28 -19.53 -25.76
N GLU A 18 -64.19 -19.83 -24.46
CA GLU A 18 -65.35 -19.93 -23.57
C GLU A 18 -66.02 -18.57 -23.33
N ILE A 19 -65.25 -17.49 -23.18
CA ILE A 19 -65.82 -16.13 -23.05
C ILE A 19 -66.46 -15.66 -24.37
N VAL A 20 -65.87 -16.02 -25.52
CA VAL A 20 -66.41 -15.70 -26.85
C VAL A 20 -67.64 -16.57 -27.20
N SER A 21 -67.74 -17.81 -26.70
CA SER A 21 -68.93 -18.64 -26.84
C SER A 21 -70.09 -18.17 -25.94
N VAL A 22 -69.78 -17.59 -24.78
CA VAL A 22 -70.77 -16.93 -23.91
C VAL A 22 -71.29 -15.61 -24.52
N LEU A 23 -70.49 -14.92 -25.35
CA LEU A 23 -70.91 -13.70 -26.06
C LEU A 23 -71.69 -13.98 -27.37
N SER A 24 -71.44 -15.10 -28.06
CA SER A 24 -72.28 -15.55 -29.19
C SER A 24 -73.63 -16.14 -28.75
N ALA A 25 -73.71 -16.64 -27.51
CA ALA A 25 -74.96 -17.07 -26.89
C ALA A 25 -75.96 -15.92 -26.63
N ILE A 26 -75.49 -14.67 -26.53
CA ILE A 26 -76.35 -13.49 -26.30
C ILE A 26 -77.03 -13.00 -27.59
N SER A 27 -76.47 -13.28 -28.77
CA SER A 27 -77.18 -13.08 -30.06
C SER A 27 -78.14 -14.22 -30.42
N GLY A 28 -78.05 -15.37 -29.75
CA GLY A 28 -78.84 -16.57 -30.06
C GLY A 28 -80.22 -16.65 -29.40
N SER A 29 -80.53 -15.79 -28.43
CA SER A 29 -81.78 -15.87 -27.65
C SER A 29 -83.03 -15.26 -28.32
N ILE A 30 -82.92 -14.69 -29.53
CA ILE A 30 -84.09 -14.20 -30.29
C ILE A 30 -84.58 -15.24 -31.32
N ALA A 31 -83.73 -16.19 -31.74
CA ALA A 31 -84.06 -17.11 -32.83
C ALA A 31 -84.75 -18.42 -32.40
N SER A 32 -84.78 -18.79 -31.12
CA SER A 32 -85.25 -20.11 -30.68
C SER A 32 -86.73 -20.19 -30.25
N VAL A 33 -87.55 -19.16 -30.52
CA VAL A 33 -88.99 -19.19 -30.18
C VAL A 33 -89.84 -19.94 -31.23
N VAL A 34 -89.31 -20.27 -32.41
CA VAL A 34 -90.18 -20.68 -33.54
C VAL A 34 -90.24 -22.17 -33.88
N THR A 35 -89.41 -23.10 -33.38
CA THR A 35 -89.62 -24.54 -33.71
C THR A 35 -89.27 -25.52 -32.57
N GLN A 36 -90.33 -26.08 -31.96
CA GLN A 36 -90.42 -27.28 -31.10
C GLN A 36 -89.78 -28.51 -31.78
N GLN A 37 -89.20 -29.57 -31.20
CA GLN A 37 -89.23 -30.35 -29.94
C GLN A 37 -87.89 -31.13 -30.00
N ALA A 38 -87.05 -31.33 -28.99
CA ALA A 38 -87.27 -32.13 -27.80
C ALA A 38 -85.96 -32.16 -26.99
N LEU A 39 -86.08 -32.05 -25.67
CA LEU A 39 -85.09 -32.50 -24.68
C LEU A 39 -83.75 -31.77 -24.64
N PHE A 40 -83.75 -30.44 -24.46
CA PHE A 40 -83.18 -29.85 -23.23
C PHE A 40 -83.98 -28.58 -22.97
N ALA A 41 -84.51 -28.47 -21.75
CA ALA A 41 -85.41 -27.42 -21.33
C ALA A 41 -84.90 -26.04 -21.76
N SER A 42 -85.82 -25.21 -22.26
CA SER A 42 -85.69 -23.77 -22.32
C SER A 42 -85.17 -23.30 -20.96
N ILE A 43 -83.85 -23.10 -20.83
CA ILE A 43 -83.27 -22.46 -19.67
C ILE A 43 -83.93 -21.09 -19.67
N PRO A 44 -84.86 -20.79 -18.73
CA PRO A 44 -85.53 -19.50 -18.74
C PRO A 44 -84.46 -18.41 -18.75
N LEU A 45 -84.68 -17.28 -19.45
CA LEU A 45 -83.70 -16.19 -19.52
C LEU A 45 -83.16 -15.82 -18.12
N SER A 46 -83.99 -15.95 -17.08
CA SER A 46 -83.63 -15.79 -15.67
C SER A 46 -82.58 -16.79 -15.17
N LEU A 47 -82.62 -18.06 -15.59
CA LEU A 47 -81.65 -19.09 -15.21
C LEU A 47 -80.32 -18.90 -15.95
N ALA A 48 -80.34 -18.49 -17.22
CA ALA A 48 -79.13 -18.13 -17.97
C ALA A 48 -78.43 -16.89 -17.35
N VAL A 49 -79.21 -15.86 -17.00
CA VAL A 49 -78.73 -14.68 -16.26
C VAL A 49 -78.21 -15.07 -14.88
N ALA A 50 -78.91 -15.97 -14.15
CA ALA A 50 -78.47 -16.44 -12.84
C ALA A 50 -77.15 -17.24 -12.91
N LEU A 51 -76.98 -18.11 -13.90
CA LEU A 51 -75.74 -18.84 -14.16
C LEU A 51 -74.60 -17.88 -14.50
N ASN A 52 -74.84 -16.89 -15.35
CA ASN A 52 -73.83 -15.89 -15.72
C ASN A 52 -73.44 -15.00 -14.52
N LEU A 53 -74.41 -14.59 -13.69
CA LEU A 53 -74.14 -13.89 -12.43
C LEU A 53 -73.41 -14.76 -11.40
N ALA A 54 -73.75 -16.04 -11.29
CA ALA A 54 -73.06 -16.98 -10.41
C ALA A 54 -71.61 -17.19 -10.84
N ASN A 55 -71.37 -17.38 -12.14
CA ASN A 55 -70.04 -17.53 -12.72
C ASN A 55 -69.21 -16.24 -12.52
N ARG A 56 -69.81 -15.06 -12.76
CA ARG A 56 -69.18 -13.76 -12.49
C ARG A 56 -68.87 -13.54 -11.01
N LYS A 57 -69.76 -13.95 -10.09
CA LYS A 57 -69.52 -13.88 -8.64
C LYS A 57 -68.36 -14.78 -8.22
N GLN A 58 -68.28 -15.99 -8.77
CA GLN A 58 -67.20 -16.93 -8.49
C GLN A 58 -65.86 -16.36 -8.97
N ILE A 59 -65.79 -15.87 -10.21
CA ILE A 59 -64.59 -15.21 -10.75
C ILE A 59 -64.18 -14.00 -9.89
N LEU A 60 -65.14 -13.17 -9.47
CA LEU A 60 -64.85 -12.02 -8.59
C LEU A 60 -64.29 -12.44 -7.23
N ASN A 61 -64.80 -13.52 -6.64
CA ASN A 61 -64.28 -14.06 -5.38
C ASN A 61 -62.87 -14.63 -5.56
N GLU A 62 -62.61 -15.35 -6.64
CA GLU A 62 -61.29 -15.89 -7.00
C GLU A 62 -60.27 -14.75 -7.19
N VAL A 63 -60.63 -13.73 -7.97
CA VAL A 63 -59.80 -12.53 -8.20
C VAL A 63 -59.55 -11.78 -6.90
N LYS A 64 -60.56 -11.62 -6.05
CA LYS A 64 -60.41 -10.95 -4.74
C LYS A 64 -59.48 -11.73 -3.82
N HIS A 65 -59.56 -13.06 -3.83
CA HIS A 65 -58.66 -13.92 -3.07
C HIS A 65 -57.22 -13.82 -3.60
N GLN A 66 -57.01 -13.96 -4.91
CA GLN A 66 -55.69 -13.79 -5.53
C GLN A 66 -55.10 -12.41 -5.24
N GLN A 67 -55.91 -11.35 -5.26
CA GLN A 67 -55.47 -9.99 -4.97
C GLN A 67 -55.03 -9.83 -3.51
N SER A 68 -55.69 -10.50 -2.56
CA SER A 68 -55.25 -10.54 -1.16
C SER A 68 -53.90 -11.23 -0.98
N THR A 69 -53.67 -12.33 -1.70
CA THR A 69 -52.39 -13.07 -1.70
C THR A 69 -51.26 -12.24 -2.33
N ILE A 70 -51.54 -11.54 -3.43
CA ILE A 70 -50.58 -10.64 -4.08
C ILE A 70 -50.19 -9.48 -3.14
N LEU A 71 -51.15 -8.89 -2.43
CA LEU A 71 -50.87 -7.83 -1.46
C LEU A 71 -50.02 -8.33 -0.30
N HIS A 72 -50.27 -9.54 0.20
CA HIS A 72 -49.44 -10.17 1.24
C HIS A 72 -48.00 -10.38 0.77
N ILE A 73 -47.81 -11.02 -0.38
CA ILE A 73 -46.47 -11.25 -0.96
C ILE A 73 -45.76 -9.91 -1.23
N THR A 74 -46.48 -8.89 -1.69
CA THR A 74 -45.92 -7.55 -1.91
C THR A 74 -45.42 -6.95 -0.59
N ARG A 75 -46.18 -7.12 0.49
CA ARG A 75 -45.77 -6.65 1.82
C ARG A 75 -44.53 -7.40 2.32
N GLU A 76 -44.51 -8.73 2.25
CA GLU A 76 -43.35 -9.54 2.63
C GLU A 76 -42.11 -9.20 1.77
N ASN A 77 -42.29 -8.97 0.46
CA ASN A 77 -41.22 -8.51 -0.41
C ASN A 77 -40.68 -7.14 -0.01
N ASN A 78 -41.56 -6.22 0.41
CA ASN A 78 -41.13 -4.90 0.89
C ASN A 78 -40.39 -5.00 2.23
N GLU A 79 -40.87 -5.84 3.16
CA GLU A 79 -40.23 -6.09 4.46
C GLU A 79 -38.84 -6.74 4.27
N THR A 80 -38.73 -7.73 3.40
CA THR A 80 -37.44 -8.35 3.05
C THR A 80 -36.49 -7.38 2.36
N GLN A 81 -36.97 -6.50 1.48
CA GLN A 81 -36.14 -5.42 0.90
C GLN A 81 -35.62 -4.45 1.97
N ALA A 82 -36.43 -4.10 2.97
CA ALA A 82 -36.00 -3.26 4.09
C ALA A 82 -34.91 -3.95 4.93
N HIS A 83 -35.05 -5.26 5.17
CA HIS A 83 -34.01 -6.06 5.84
C HIS A 83 -32.72 -6.12 5.02
N ILE A 84 -32.80 -6.36 3.71
CA ILE A 84 -31.63 -6.37 2.81
C ILE A 84 -30.92 -5.01 2.82
N SER A 85 -31.69 -3.90 2.79
CA SER A 85 -31.12 -2.55 2.86
C SER A 85 -30.37 -2.32 4.18
N THR A 86 -30.94 -2.76 5.30
CA THR A 86 -30.31 -2.65 6.63
C THR A 86 -29.00 -3.44 6.69
N LEU A 87 -29.03 -4.69 6.22
CA LEU A 87 -27.84 -5.54 6.17
C LEU A 87 -26.76 -4.97 5.25
N THR A 88 -27.17 -4.38 4.13
CA THR A 88 -26.24 -3.73 3.19
C THR A 88 -25.54 -2.54 3.87
N GLN A 89 -26.28 -1.73 4.63
CA GLN A 89 -25.68 -0.62 5.39
C GLN A 89 -24.70 -1.12 6.45
N GLN A 90 -25.07 -2.15 7.22
CA GLN A 90 -24.18 -2.74 8.23
C GLN A 90 -22.90 -3.30 7.60
N LEU A 91 -23.00 -3.92 6.43
CA LEU A 91 -21.84 -4.44 5.71
C LEU A 91 -20.90 -3.31 5.25
N VAL A 92 -21.44 -2.17 4.81
CA VAL A 92 -20.65 -0.98 4.48
C VAL A 92 -19.93 -0.43 5.72
N GLU A 93 -20.59 -0.37 6.87
CA GLU A 93 -19.98 0.08 8.13
C GLU A 93 -18.83 -0.83 8.58
N VAL A 94 -19.02 -2.15 8.52
CA VAL A 94 -17.97 -3.13 8.83
C VAL A 94 -16.81 -3.03 7.83
N GLN A 95 -17.09 -2.82 6.54
CA GLN A 95 -16.05 -2.63 5.54
C GLN A 95 -15.23 -1.37 5.85
N GLN A 96 -15.88 -0.27 6.24
CA GLN A 96 -15.19 0.96 6.62
C GLN A 96 -14.27 0.72 7.84
N GLN A 97 -14.76 0.04 8.88
CA GLN A 97 -13.95 -0.33 10.04
C GLN A 97 -12.75 -1.21 9.67
N THR A 98 -12.92 -2.12 8.72
CA THR A 98 -11.83 -2.97 8.24
C THR A 98 -10.75 -2.15 7.53
N THR A 99 -11.14 -1.14 6.75
CA THR A 99 -10.18 -0.24 6.09
C THR A 99 -9.41 0.63 7.09
N THR A 100 -10.07 1.16 8.13
CA THR A 100 -9.39 1.96 9.16
C THR A 100 -8.45 1.11 9.99
N LEU A 101 -8.84 -0.13 10.32
CA LEU A 101 -7.98 -1.08 11.01
C LEU A 101 -6.75 -1.42 10.15
N SER A 102 -6.94 -1.68 8.85
CA SER A 102 -5.85 -1.95 7.91
C SER A 102 -4.86 -0.78 7.78
N GLN A 103 -5.35 0.47 7.78
CA GLN A 103 -4.50 1.65 7.84
C GLN A 103 -3.72 1.72 9.16
N GLY A 104 -4.39 1.43 10.28
CA GLY A 104 -3.77 1.34 11.60
C GLY A 104 -2.64 0.31 11.64
N THR A 105 -2.85 -0.88 11.09
CA THR A 105 -1.82 -1.93 11.02
C THR A 105 -0.62 -1.51 10.17
N ASN A 106 -0.85 -0.86 9.04
CA ASN A 106 0.24 -0.36 8.19
C ASN A 106 1.06 0.71 8.90
N ASN A 107 0.41 1.62 9.63
CA ASN A 107 1.09 2.64 10.43
C ASN A 107 1.93 1.99 11.54
N LEU A 108 1.39 1.01 12.26
CA LEU A 108 2.14 0.26 13.28
C LEU A 108 3.34 -0.48 12.67
N GLN A 109 3.19 -1.05 11.48
CA GLN A 109 4.28 -1.71 10.77
C GLN A 109 5.41 -0.71 10.44
N ASN A 110 5.08 0.48 9.96
CA ASN A 110 6.06 1.54 9.70
C ASN A 110 6.80 1.98 10.98
N TYR A 111 6.08 2.14 12.10
CA TYR A 111 6.72 2.44 13.39
C TYR A 111 7.64 1.32 13.87
N THR A 112 7.21 0.07 13.69
CA THR A 112 8.01 -1.11 14.06
C THR A 112 9.30 -1.17 13.25
N GLN A 113 9.23 -0.88 11.94
CA GLN A 113 10.40 -0.81 11.08
C GLN A 113 11.35 0.31 11.49
N SER A 114 10.83 1.49 11.81
CA SER A 114 11.64 2.61 12.31
C SER A 114 12.33 2.25 13.63
N LEU A 115 11.62 1.62 14.56
CA LEU A 115 12.18 1.19 15.84
C LEU A 115 13.29 0.14 15.64
N HIS A 116 13.09 -0.81 14.74
CA HIS A 116 14.10 -1.81 14.41
C HIS A 116 15.38 -1.18 13.84
N ASN A 117 15.24 -0.18 12.97
CA ASN A 117 16.38 0.55 12.42
C ASN A 117 17.16 1.29 13.52
N GLU A 118 16.47 1.92 14.47
CA GLU A 118 17.12 2.58 15.60
C GLU A 118 17.79 1.58 16.56
N GLN A 119 17.15 0.44 16.83
CA GLN A 119 17.75 -0.65 17.61
C GLN A 119 19.04 -1.17 16.96
N ALA A 120 19.08 -1.30 15.64
CA ALA A 120 20.27 -1.73 14.91
C ALA A 120 21.42 -0.71 15.05
N LYS A 121 21.12 0.59 14.97
CA LYS A 121 22.13 1.65 15.22
C LYS A 121 22.67 1.59 16.64
N ILE A 122 21.80 1.43 17.64
CA ILE A 122 22.22 1.32 19.05
C ILE A 122 23.09 0.08 19.25
N ALA A 123 22.72 -1.07 18.69
CA ALA A 123 23.52 -2.28 18.78
C ALA A 123 24.92 -2.10 18.18
N GLN A 124 25.03 -1.39 17.05
CA GLN A 124 26.32 -1.06 16.45
C GLN A 124 27.15 -0.16 17.37
N ILE A 125 26.56 0.88 17.95
CA ILE A 125 27.26 1.78 18.89
C ILE A 125 27.76 1.00 20.12
N VAL A 126 26.95 0.10 20.67
CA VAL A 126 27.36 -0.74 21.81
C VAL A 126 28.55 -1.64 21.43
N SER A 127 28.53 -2.23 20.23
CA SER A 127 29.66 -3.02 19.70
C SER A 127 30.93 -2.17 19.58
N ASP A 128 30.81 -0.98 19.00
CA ASP A 128 31.93 -0.04 18.82
C ASP A 128 32.55 0.37 20.17
N LEU A 129 31.72 0.64 21.18
CA LEU A 129 32.18 0.96 22.53
C LEU A 129 32.92 -0.21 23.20
N GLN A 130 32.47 -1.45 22.98
CA GLN A 130 33.16 -2.63 23.48
C GLN A 130 34.52 -2.82 22.79
N GLU A 131 34.60 -2.58 21.48
CA GLU A 131 35.87 -2.62 20.74
C GLU A 131 36.87 -1.56 21.24
N ILE A 132 36.40 -0.35 21.58
CA ILE A 132 37.24 0.69 22.19
C ILE A 132 37.82 0.19 23.52
N GLU A 133 37.01 -0.45 24.36
CA GLU A 133 37.48 -0.96 25.64
C GLU A 133 38.53 -2.06 25.47
N ASN A 134 38.34 -2.96 24.51
CA ASN A 134 39.35 -3.96 24.17
C ASN A 134 40.66 -3.29 23.72
N CYS A 135 40.59 -2.29 22.83
CA CYS A 135 41.77 -1.54 22.42
C CYS A 135 42.45 -0.83 23.60
N ASN A 136 41.69 -0.31 24.57
CA ASN A 136 42.24 0.32 25.78
C ASN A 136 43.07 -0.67 26.61
N GLN A 137 42.57 -1.90 26.76
CA GLN A 137 43.29 -2.96 27.49
C GLN A 137 44.56 -3.38 26.74
N ASP A 138 44.48 -3.53 25.41
CA ASP A 138 45.64 -3.86 24.58
C ASP A 138 46.72 -2.76 24.62
N ILE A 139 46.31 -1.50 24.60
CA ILE A 139 47.22 -0.35 24.72
C ILE A 139 47.92 -0.33 26.09
N ARG A 140 47.22 -0.69 27.18
CA ARG A 140 47.80 -0.74 28.53
C ARG A 140 48.82 -1.86 28.67
N THR A 141 48.59 -3.00 28.03
CA THR A 141 49.40 -4.21 28.21
C THR A 141 50.59 -4.26 27.26
N ASN A 142 50.38 -3.95 25.98
CA ASN A 142 51.43 -3.94 24.97
C ASN A 142 51.06 -2.95 23.84
N PRO A 143 51.44 -1.67 23.96
CA PRO A 143 51.08 -0.65 22.99
C PRO A 143 51.74 -0.91 21.63
N LYS A 144 50.91 -1.08 20.60
CA LYS A 144 51.33 -1.23 19.20
C LYS A 144 50.58 -0.25 18.32
N ALA A 145 51.15 0.06 17.15
CA ALA A 145 50.54 0.97 16.19
C ALA A 145 49.14 0.51 15.78
N GLU A 146 48.94 -0.79 15.60
CA GLU A 146 47.67 -1.41 15.24
C GLU A 146 46.58 -1.13 16.29
N ASN A 147 46.90 -1.15 17.59
CA ASN A 147 45.91 -0.95 18.65
C ASN A 147 45.36 0.49 18.61
N TYR A 148 46.25 1.47 18.45
CA TYR A 148 45.86 2.87 18.31
C TYR A 148 45.12 3.11 16.99
N TYR A 149 45.59 2.53 15.88
CA TYR A 149 44.89 2.64 14.60
C TYR A 149 43.46 2.08 14.67
N ASN A 150 43.28 0.91 15.27
CA ASN A 150 41.97 0.29 15.44
C ASN A 150 41.05 1.18 16.27
N ARG A 151 41.53 1.68 17.41
CA ARG A 151 40.75 2.61 18.25
C ARG A 151 40.40 3.91 17.53
N GLY A 152 41.36 4.48 16.79
CA GLY A 152 41.14 5.66 15.95
C GLY A 152 40.10 5.45 14.86
N SER A 153 40.09 4.29 14.22
CA SER A 153 39.07 3.88 13.23
C SER A 153 37.67 3.81 13.84
N ILE A 154 37.56 3.28 15.06
CA ILE A 154 36.28 3.21 15.77
C ILE A 154 35.81 4.63 16.17
N TYR A 155 36.72 5.47 16.68
CA TYR A 155 36.38 6.87 16.97
C TYR A 155 35.94 7.64 15.72
N GLN A 156 36.55 7.39 14.56
CA GLN A 156 36.13 7.99 13.29
C GLN A 156 34.70 7.54 12.94
N ARG A 157 34.39 6.24 13.06
CA ARG A 157 33.04 5.69 12.82
C ARG A 157 31.98 6.29 13.75
N LEU A 158 32.34 6.58 15.00
CA LEU A 158 31.49 7.26 15.98
C LEU A 158 31.44 8.79 15.79
N GLY A 159 32.15 9.35 14.80
CA GLY A 159 32.21 10.79 14.54
C GLY A 159 33.10 11.59 15.51
N ASN A 160 33.85 10.93 16.39
CA ASN A 160 34.81 11.58 17.28
C ASN A 160 36.15 11.80 16.55
N LEU A 161 36.13 12.73 15.59
CA LEU A 161 37.24 13.00 14.67
C LEU A 161 38.52 13.44 15.38
N GLN A 162 38.41 14.20 16.47
CA GLN A 162 39.59 14.65 17.24
C GLN A 162 40.29 13.48 17.95
N ALA A 163 39.52 12.58 18.58
CA ALA A 163 40.09 11.38 19.20
C ALA A 163 40.72 10.46 18.15
N ALA A 164 40.08 10.31 16.99
CA ALA A 164 40.61 9.54 15.87
C ALA A 164 41.95 10.10 15.35
N ILE A 165 42.06 11.42 15.14
CA ILE A 165 43.34 12.07 14.75
C ILE A 165 44.43 11.78 15.77
N LYS A 166 44.11 11.91 17.07
CA LYS A 166 45.07 11.65 18.14
C LYS A 166 45.58 10.21 18.08
N ASP A 167 44.67 9.25 17.97
CA ASP A 167 45.03 7.83 17.91
C ASP A 167 45.80 7.46 16.64
N TYR A 168 45.43 7.99 15.47
CA TYR A 168 46.24 7.80 14.26
C TYR A 168 47.63 8.43 14.39
N THR A 169 47.74 9.55 15.10
CA THR A 169 49.04 10.17 15.37
C THR A 169 49.90 9.28 16.27
N GLU A 170 49.34 8.70 17.32
CA GLU A 170 50.05 7.74 18.17
C GLU A 170 50.46 6.48 17.38
N ALA A 171 49.60 5.97 16.50
CA ALA A 171 49.93 4.85 15.63
C ALA A 171 51.13 5.16 14.73
N ILE A 172 51.17 6.35 14.14
CA ILE A 172 52.28 6.84 13.30
C ILE A 172 53.56 7.04 14.12
N LEU A 173 53.46 7.51 15.37
CA LEU A 173 54.63 7.66 16.24
C LEU A 173 55.27 6.32 16.57
N ILE A 174 54.46 5.28 16.78
CA ILE A 174 54.95 3.92 17.07
C ILE A 174 55.48 3.24 15.81
N ASN A 175 54.76 3.36 14.70
CA ASN A 175 55.18 2.84 13.40
C ASN A 175 55.12 3.94 12.33
N PRO A 176 56.25 4.61 12.05
CA PRO A 176 56.31 5.70 11.07
C PRO A 176 55.98 5.29 9.63
N SER A 177 56.01 4.00 9.28
CA SER A 177 55.64 3.50 7.95
C SER A 177 54.20 2.97 7.86
N TYR A 178 53.38 3.19 8.89
CA TYR A 178 52.01 2.69 8.93
C TYR A 178 51.06 3.48 8.01
N ALA A 179 51.09 3.12 6.72
CA ALA A 179 50.42 3.84 5.63
C ALA A 179 48.91 4.08 5.88
N GLN A 180 48.21 3.10 6.46
CA GLN A 180 46.78 3.19 6.73
C GLN A 180 46.44 4.31 7.73
N ALA A 181 47.28 4.54 8.74
CA ALA A 181 47.04 5.62 9.71
C ALA A 181 47.18 7.01 9.05
N TYR A 182 48.18 7.21 8.18
CA TYR A 182 48.28 8.44 7.40
C TYR A 182 47.07 8.63 6.50
N TYR A 183 46.68 7.58 5.77
CA TYR A 183 45.53 7.67 4.87
C TYR A 183 44.24 8.02 5.63
N ASN A 184 43.92 7.34 6.72
CA ASN A 184 42.69 7.64 7.47
C ASN A 184 42.74 9.00 8.17
N ARG A 185 43.89 9.40 8.72
CA ARG A 185 44.05 10.75 9.29
C ARG A 185 43.89 11.85 8.23
N SER A 186 44.35 11.60 7.00
CA SER A 186 44.17 12.52 5.87
C SER A 186 42.70 12.72 5.49
N LEU A 187 41.89 11.66 5.55
CA LEU A 187 40.46 11.74 5.29
C LEU A 187 39.78 12.67 6.30
N ILE A 188 40.14 12.52 7.58
CA ILE A 188 39.61 13.37 8.65
C ILE A 188 40.07 14.81 8.48
N HIS A 189 41.35 15.06 8.17
CA HIS A 189 41.83 16.42 7.90
C HIS A 189 41.09 17.06 6.73
N ALA A 190 40.81 16.31 5.65
CA ALA A 190 40.03 16.81 4.53
C ALA A 190 38.57 17.13 4.91
N GLU A 191 37.94 16.29 5.73
CA GLU A 191 36.59 16.51 6.27
C GLU A 191 36.53 17.77 7.14
N LEU A 192 37.55 18.00 7.97
CA LEU A 192 37.70 19.21 8.79
C LEU A 192 38.14 20.44 7.99
N GLY A 193 38.35 20.31 6.67
CA GLY A 193 38.78 21.39 5.79
C GLY A 193 40.27 21.74 5.83
N ASP A 194 41.07 21.03 6.63
CA ASP A 194 42.53 21.15 6.64
C ASP A 194 43.16 20.39 5.47
N LYS A 195 42.99 20.97 4.27
CA LYS A 195 43.52 20.42 3.02
C LYS A 195 45.04 20.27 3.04
N ARG A 196 45.76 21.13 3.77
CA ARG A 196 47.22 21.10 3.83
C ARG A 196 47.69 19.88 4.60
N ALA A 197 47.13 19.63 5.78
CA ALA A 197 47.43 18.43 6.56
C ALA A 197 47.02 17.16 5.80
N ALA A 198 45.85 17.16 5.15
CA ALA A 198 45.39 16.04 4.35
C ALA A 198 46.37 15.67 3.21
N LEU A 199 46.82 16.65 2.42
CA LEU A 199 47.78 16.40 1.33
C LEU A 199 49.15 15.93 1.84
N ALA A 200 49.59 16.44 2.99
CA ALA A 200 50.84 15.99 3.62
C ALA A 200 50.76 14.51 4.02
N ASP A 201 49.69 14.11 4.70
CA ASP A 201 49.46 12.72 5.10
C ASP A 201 49.28 11.81 3.88
N LEU A 202 48.58 12.25 2.83
CA LEU A 202 48.40 11.45 1.61
C LEU A 202 49.70 11.17 0.88
N ARG A 203 50.65 12.12 0.92
CA ARG A 203 51.98 11.92 0.34
C ARG A 203 52.73 10.80 1.05
N GLU A 204 52.72 10.82 2.39
CA GLU A 204 53.35 9.77 3.19
C GLU A 204 52.63 8.42 3.01
N ALA A 205 51.29 8.40 3.02
CA ALA A 205 50.51 7.20 2.75
C ALA A 205 50.84 6.59 1.38
N THR A 206 50.92 7.42 0.33
CA THR A 206 51.26 6.99 -1.03
C THR A 206 52.65 6.35 -1.08
N LYS A 207 53.64 6.99 -0.42
CA LYS A 207 55.01 6.46 -0.34
C LYS A 207 55.03 5.09 0.33
N PHE A 208 54.43 4.97 1.52
CA PHE A 208 54.48 3.72 2.28
C PHE A 208 53.64 2.60 1.66
N PHE A 209 52.48 2.88 1.07
CA PHE A 209 51.74 1.88 0.32
C PHE A 209 52.51 1.36 -0.89
N PHE A 210 53.28 2.22 -1.56
CA PHE A 210 54.15 1.79 -2.66
C PHE A 210 55.29 0.90 -2.14
N GLU A 211 55.95 1.29 -1.05
CA GLU A 211 57.02 0.51 -0.42
C GLU A 211 56.54 -0.87 0.09
N ASP A 212 55.30 -0.94 0.60
CA ASP A 212 54.63 -2.18 1.04
C ASP A 212 54.11 -3.05 -0.13
N GLY A 213 54.15 -2.54 -1.37
CA GLY A 213 53.58 -3.22 -2.54
C GLY A 213 52.04 -3.22 -2.57
N ASN A 214 51.39 -2.44 -1.70
CA ASN A 214 49.95 -2.27 -1.66
C ASN A 214 49.48 -1.31 -2.76
N ILE A 215 49.33 -1.86 -3.98
CA ILE A 215 48.93 -1.09 -5.16
C ILE A 215 47.55 -0.43 -4.98
N ALA A 216 46.60 -1.11 -4.33
CA ALA A 216 45.26 -0.59 -4.11
C ALA A 216 45.27 0.65 -3.18
N GLY A 217 45.98 0.56 -2.05
CA GLY A 217 46.16 1.68 -1.14
C GLY A 217 46.89 2.85 -1.79
N TYR A 218 47.95 2.56 -2.56
CA TYR A 218 48.68 3.56 -3.34
C TYR A 218 47.76 4.31 -4.31
N GLN A 219 46.94 3.60 -5.09
CA GLN A 219 46.00 4.20 -6.03
C GLN A 219 44.96 5.05 -5.32
N ALA A 220 44.36 4.54 -4.24
CA ALA A 220 43.38 5.26 -3.43
C ALA A 220 43.94 6.57 -2.86
N ALA A 221 45.12 6.51 -2.23
CA ALA A 221 45.77 7.70 -1.68
C ALA A 221 46.15 8.72 -2.78
N ARG A 222 46.67 8.24 -3.91
CA ARG A 222 47.04 9.11 -5.04
C ARG A 222 45.84 9.80 -5.65
N ASP A 223 44.77 9.06 -5.91
CA ASP A 223 43.58 9.60 -6.56
C ASP A 223 42.81 10.54 -5.62
N PHE A 224 42.79 10.25 -4.32
CA PHE A 224 42.27 11.18 -3.32
C PHE A 224 43.10 12.47 -3.22
N SER A 225 44.44 12.35 -3.29
CA SER A 225 45.33 13.51 -3.31
C SER A 225 45.06 14.44 -4.51
N LYS A 226 44.84 13.87 -5.70
CA LYS A 226 44.42 14.63 -6.89
C LYS A 226 43.10 15.36 -6.66
N LYS A 227 42.08 14.67 -6.13
CA LYS A 227 40.79 15.27 -5.82
C LYS A 227 40.93 16.44 -4.83
N CYS A 228 41.71 16.28 -3.78
CA CYS A 228 41.98 17.35 -2.81
C CYS A 228 42.69 18.56 -3.46
N HIS A 229 43.59 18.32 -4.41
CA HIS A 229 44.27 19.37 -5.17
C HIS A 229 43.32 20.13 -6.11
N ASP A 230 42.51 19.43 -6.89
CA ASP A 230 41.56 20.04 -7.84
C ASP A 230 40.52 20.90 -7.10
N LEU A 231 40.04 20.40 -5.95
CA LEU A 231 39.17 21.17 -5.04
C LEU A 231 39.87 22.39 -4.43
N SER A 232 41.20 22.43 -4.38
CA SER A 232 41.96 23.62 -3.94
C SER A 232 41.98 24.69 -5.02
N LEU A 233 42.19 24.29 -6.28
CA LEU A 233 42.21 25.20 -7.43
C LEU A 233 40.86 25.89 -7.62
N GLN A 234 39.75 25.14 -7.57
CA GLN A 234 38.40 25.71 -7.68
C GLN A 234 38.06 26.69 -6.55
N THR A 235 38.52 26.42 -5.31
CA THR A 235 38.30 27.38 -4.20
C THR A 235 39.10 28.67 -4.36
N LYS A 236 40.27 28.64 -5.01
CA LYS A 236 41.06 29.85 -5.27
C LYS A 236 40.42 30.71 -6.35
N THR A 237 40.01 30.11 -7.47
CA THR A 237 39.36 30.83 -8.58
C THR A 237 38.08 31.51 -8.13
N ASN A 238 37.24 30.82 -7.34
CA ASN A 238 35.98 31.38 -6.85
C ASN A 238 36.19 32.54 -5.85
N ASN A 239 37.26 32.49 -5.05
CA ASN A 239 37.58 33.58 -4.12
C ASN A 239 38.16 34.79 -4.86
N GLU A 240 38.97 34.58 -5.90
CA GLU A 240 39.50 35.66 -6.76
C GLU A 240 38.40 36.36 -7.55
N GLU A 241 37.42 35.62 -8.09
CA GLU A 241 36.22 36.19 -8.72
C GLU A 241 35.35 36.97 -7.73
N LYS A 242 35.17 36.47 -6.51
CA LYS A 242 34.38 37.17 -5.48
C LYS A 242 35.05 38.46 -4.99
N LEU A 243 36.38 38.48 -4.92
CA LEU A 243 37.16 39.67 -4.59
C LEU A 243 37.13 40.70 -5.72
N SER A 244 37.19 40.28 -6.99
CA SER A 244 37.12 41.19 -8.13
C SER A 244 35.75 41.86 -8.25
N VAL A 245 34.67 41.11 -8.01
CA VAL A 245 33.30 41.66 -7.98
C VAL A 245 33.11 42.61 -6.79
N GLY A 246 33.69 42.33 -5.62
CA GLY A 246 33.62 43.21 -4.46
C GLY A 246 34.31 44.57 -4.67
N CYS A 247 35.44 44.60 -5.39
CA CYS A 247 36.16 45.85 -5.69
C CYS A 247 35.52 46.70 -6.80
N LEU A 248 34.59 46.16 -7.58
CA LEU A 248 33.90 46.90 -8.66
C LEU A 248 32.68 47.70 -8.18
N PHE A 249 32.26 47.53 -6.91
CA PHE A 249 31.08 48.19 -6.32
C PHE A 249 31.41 49.01 -5.05
N SER A 250 32.67 49.38 -4.82
CA SER A 250 33.10 50.32 -3.76
C SER A 250 33.67 51.60 -4.36
#